data_AF-A0A6P0YUJ3-F1
#
_entry.id   AF-A0A6P0YUJ3-F1
#
_cell.length_a   1.000
_cell.length_b   1.000
_cell.length_c   1.000
_cell.angle_alpha   90.00
_cell.angle_beta   90.00
_cell.angle_gamma   90.00
#
_symmetry.space_group_name_H-M   'P 1'
#
loop_
_entity.id
_entity.type
_entity.pdbx_description
1 polymer ?
#
loop_
_entity_poly.entity_id
_entity_poly.type
_entity_poly.pdbx_seq_one_letter_code
_entity_poly.pdbx_strand_id
1 'polypeptide(L)'
;MVLARYRSERRQLPRRIVVHKSSRFESKERSGFERALRTSLVEQYDLISLRIANDIRLIRSGQYPPLRRSSFNIGNMSYLYTTGYIPELKGYPHGHVPSPLQIADHIGDSSDEKIKKEILVLTKMNFNSSEFASTLPINLRFSRQVGEILREIPTEQAPEPKYKYYM
;
A
#
# COMPACT_ATOMS: atom_id res chain seq x y z
N MET A 1 -21.17 -0.79 0.08
CA MET A 1 -21.06 -2.00 -0.77
C MET A 1 -20.02 -3.01 -0.25
N VAL A 2 -18.78 -2.63 0.11
CA VAL A 2 -17.76 -3.58 0.63
C VAL A 2 -18.03 -4.05 2.07
N LEU A 3 -18.29 -3.14 3.02
CA LEU A 3 -18.55 -3.53 4.42
C LEU A 3 -19.83 -4.34 4.59
N ALA A 4 -20.87 -4.00 3.84
CA ALA A 4 -22.11 -4.77 3.79
C ALA A 4 -21.85 -6.19 3.27
N ARG A 5 -21.03 -6.34 2.22
CA ARG A 5 -20.64 -7.65 1.68
C ARG A 5 -19.82 -8.45 2.68
N TYR A 6 -18.82 -7.83 3.31
CA TYR A 6 -18.02 -8.47 4.36
C TYR A 6 -18.90 -8.95 5.52
N ARG A 7 -19.84 -8.11 5.98
CA ARG A 7 -20.78 -8.47 7.04
C ARG A 7 -21.71 -9.62 6.63
N SER A 8 -22.17 -9.63 5.38
CA SER A 8 -22.99 -10.74 4.85
C SER A 8 -22.22 -12.06 4.89
N GLU A 9 -20.95 -12.06 4.46
CA GLU A 9 -20.13 -13.27 4.38
C GLU A 9 -19.57 -13.73 5.73
N ARG A 10 -19.13 -12.79 6.58
CA ARG A 10 -18.45 -13.09 7.85
C ARG A 10 -19.36 -12.97 9.08
N ARG A 11 -20.59 -12.49 8.91
CA ARG A 11 -21.57 -12.18 9.98
C ARG A 11 -21.06 -11.22 11.06
N GLN A 12 -19.94 -10.56 10.81
CA GLN A 12 -19.34 -9.55 11.67
C GLN A 12 -18.70 -8.46 10.81
N LEU A 13 -18.46 -7.30 11.41
CA LEU A 13 -17.69 -6.24 10.79
C LEU A 13 -16.19 -6.44 11.04
N PRO A 14 -15.32 -5.93 10.15
CA PRO A 14 -13.90 -5.96 10.43
C PRO A 14 -13.60 -5.06 11.63
N ARG A 15 -12.78 -5.54 12.55
CA ARG A 15 -12.35 -4.75 13.72
C ARG A 15 -11.51 -3.53 13.32
N ARG A 16 -10.70 -3.68 12.27
CA ARG A 16 -9.83 -2.64 11.76
C ARG A 16 -9.85 -2.58 10.24
N ILE A 17 -9.86 -1.37 9.69
CA ILE A 17 -9.78 -1.12 8.25
C ILE A 17 -8.56 -0.26 7.95
N VAL A 18 -7.75 -0.70 6.98
CA VAL A 18 -6.63 0.09 6.47
C VAL A 18 -6.91 0.42 5.00
N VAL A 19 -6.84 1.70 4.66
CA VAL A 19 -7.01 2.21 3.29
C VAL A 19 -5.68 2.72 2.80
N HIS A 20 -5.17 2.16 1.70
CA HIS A 20 -4.00 2.69 1.01
C HIS A 20 -4.42 3.51 -0.20
N LYS A 21 -3.83 4.70 -0.35
CA LYS A 21 -4.04 5.60 -1.50
C LYS A 21 -2.69 6.02 -2.08
N SER A 22 -2.64 6.29 -3.39
CA SER A 22 -1.43 6.75 -4.09
C SER A 22 -1.22 8.28 -4.07
N SER A 23 -2.24 9.03 -3.66
CA SER A 23 -2.19 10.49 -3.50
C SER A 23 -2.60 10.88 -2.07
N ARG A 24 -2.34 12.13 -1.70
CA ARG A 24 -2.72 12.64 -0.37
C ARG A 24 -4.23 12.64 -0.20
N PHE A 25 -4.69 12.56 1.05
CA PHE A 25 -6.10 12.73 1.38
C PHE A 25 -6.44 14.21 1.40
N GLU A 26 -7.41 14.62 0.59
CA GLU A 26 -7.97 15.96 0.70
C GLU A 26 -8.87 16.05 1.94
N SER A 27 -9.05 17.25 2.49
CA SER A 27 -9.82 17.47 3.71
C SER A 27 -11.26 16.95 3.60
N LYS A 28 -11.93 17.20 2.46
CA LYS A 28 -13.29 16.72 2.18
C LYS A 28 -13.36 15.21 2.05
N GLU A 29 -12.42 14.63 1.32
CA GLU A 29 -12.33 13.17 1.11
C GLU A 29 -12.08 12.44 2.44
N ARG A 30 -11.11 12.90 3.22
CA ARG A 30 -10.83 12.41 4.57
C ARG A 30 -12.09 12.42 5.42
N SER A 31 -12.76 13.57 5.49
CA SER A 31 -13.99 13.72 6.28
C SER A 31 -15.09 12.75 5.85
N GLY A 32 -15.17 12.47 4.53
CA GLY A 32 -16.09 11.47 3.97
C GLY A 32 -15.75 10.05 4.43
N PHE A 33 -14.48 9.64 4.33
CA PHE A 33 -14.02 8.33 4.80
C PHE A 33 -14.24 8.14 6.30
N GLU A 34 -13.81 9.11 7.12
CA GLU A 34 -13.97 9.05 8.57
C GLU A 34 -15.45 8.96 8.98
N ARG A 35 -16.33 9.74 8.32
CA ARG A 35 -17.77 9.65 8.54
C ARG A 35 -18.32 8.28 8.20
N ALA A 36 -18.00 7.74 7.02
CA ALA A 36 -18.48 6.44 6.58
C ALA A 36 -18.01 5.30 7.50
N LEU A 37 -16.76 5.34 7.96
CA LEU A 37 -16.17 4.35 8.87
C LEU A 37 -16.84 4.41 10.25
N ARG A 38 -17.07 5.61 10.80
CA ARG A 38 -17.76 5.81 12.09
C ARG A 38 -19.21 5.36 12.03
N THR A 39 -19.96 5.76 11.00
CA THR A 39 -21.36 5.32 10.81
C THR A 39 -21.47 3.81 10.65
N SER A 40 -20.45 3.17 10.09
CA SER A 40 -20.40 1.71 9.91
C SER A 40 -19.98 0.95 11.18
N LEU A 41 -19.77 1.61 12.32
CA LEU A 41 -19.34 1.01 13.60
C LEU A 41 -18.04 0.20 13.53
N VAL A 42 -17.08 0.66 12.71
CA VAL A 42 -15.74 0.08 12.68
C VAL A 42 -14.93 0.63 13.85
N GLU A 43 -14.33 -0.24 14.66
CA GLU A 43 -13.60 0.17 15.87
C GLU A 43 -12.33 0.95 15.57
N GLN A 44 -11.57 0.52 14.57
CA GLN A 44 -10.25 1.09 14.25
C GLN A 44 -10.09 1.34 12.75
N TYR A 45 -9.40 2.40 12.39
CA TYR A 45 -9.04 2.65 11.01
C TYR A 45 -7.69 3.31 10.84
N ASP A 46 -7.09 3.12 9.66
CA ASP A 46 -5.90 3.82 9.22
C ASP A 46 -6.06 4.24 7.75
N LEU A 47 -5.94 5.54 7.49
CA LEU A 47 -5.90 6.13 6.16
C LEU A 47 -4.44 6.48 5.84
N ILE A 48 -3.86 5.73 4.91
CA ILE A 48 -2.44 5.80 4.58
C ILE A 48 -2.26 6.22 3.12
N SER A 49 -1.52 7.31 2.92
CA SER A 49 -1.09 7.74 1.58
C SER A 49 0.35 7.28 1.34
N LEU A 50 0.56 6.54 0.25
CA LEU A 50 1.85 5.96 -0.12
C LEU A 50 2.27 6.45 -1.50
N ARG A 51 3.49 6.99 -1.59
CA ARG A 51 4.09 7.41 -2.86
C ARG A 51 5.54 7.00 -2.93
N ILE A 52 6.03 6.68 -4.11
CA ILE A 52 7.47 6.46 -4.30
C ILE A 52 8.16 7.83 -4.25
N ALA A 53 9.13 7.99 -3.35
CA ALA A 53 9.93 9.21 -3.28
C ALA A 53 11.07 9.14 -4.31
N ASN A 54 11.14 10.11 -5.21
CA ASN A 54 12.16 10.18 -6.26
C ASN A 54 13.28 11.18 -5.94
N ASP A 55 13.02 12.06 -4.99
CA ASP A 55 13.84 13.20 -4.58
C ASP A 55 14.73 12.92 -3.36
N ILE A 56 14.51 11.81 -2.65
CA ILE A 56 15.20 11.49 -1.39
C ILE A 56 15.74 10.06 -1.44
N ARG A 57 17.02 9.90 -1.08
CA ARG A 57 17.69 8.59 -1.00
C ARG A 57 18.63 8.56 0.19
N LEU A 58 18.74 7.40 0.84
CA LEU A 58 19.77 7.12 1.82
C LEU A 58 20.97 6.56 1.08
N ILE A 59 22.14 7.04 1.44
CA ILE A 59 23.41 6.50 1.00
C ILE A 59 24.05 5.86 2.22
N ARG A 60 24.53 4.63 2.06
CA ARG A 60 25.31 3.93 3.09
C ARG A 60 26.73 3.76 2.60
N SER A 61 27.67 3.67 3.53
CA SER A 61 29.02 3.25 3.20
C SER A 61 29.02 1.81 2.64
N GLY A 62 29.83 1.58 1.61
CA GLY A 62 29.97 0.28 0.92
C GLY A 62 29.32 0.22 -0.46
N GLN A 63 29.26 -0.98 -1.02
CA GLN A 63 28.88 -1.24 -2.42
C GLN A 63 27.38 -1.53 -2.62
N TYR A 64 26.62 -1.72 -1.54
CA TYR A 64 25.22 -2.12 -1.61
C TYR A 64 24.28 -1.01 -1.16
N PRO A 65 23.06 -0.94 -1.72
CA PRO A 65 22.07 0.05 -1.30
C PRO A 65 21.58 -0.18 0.14
N PRO A 66 20.82 0.77 0.71
CA PRO A 66 20.12 0.58 1.99
C PRO A 66 19.40 -0.77 2.07
N LEU A 67 19.32 -1.32 3.27
CA LEU A 67 18.66 -2.62 3.46
C LEU A 67 17.17 -2.48 3.20
N ARG A 68 16.56 -3.51 2.61
CA ARG A 68 15.10 -3.63 2.67
C ARG A 68 14.69 -3.66 4.15
N ARG A 69 13.63 -2.91 4.50
CA ARG A 69 13.16 -2.60 5.86
C ARG A 69 13.83 -1.41 6.53
N SER A 70 14.89 -0.82 5.96
CA SER A 70 15.39 0.46 6.45
C SER A 70 14.28 1.51 6.40
N SER A 71 14.12 2.28 7.46
CA SER A 71 13.15 3.36 7.53
C SER A 71 13.79 4.58 8.19
N PHE A 72 13.32 5.76 7.82
CA PHE A 72 13.83 7.03 8.33
C PHE A 72 12.73 8.08 8.24
N ASN A 73 12.88 9.17 8.99
CA ASN A 73 11.95 10.28 9.01
C ASN A 73 12.67 11.58 8.62
N ILE A 74 11.98 12.45 7.89
CA ILE A 74 12.41 13.83 7.64
C ILE A 74 11.28 14.74 8.09
N GLY A 75 11.47 15.44 9.20
CA GLY A 75 10.38 16.14 9.89
C GLY A 75 9.24 15.17 10.20
N ASN A 76 8.02 15.49 9.75
CA ASN A 76 6.83 14.67 9.95
C ASN A 76 6.59 13.62 8.84
N MET A 77 7.49 13.52 7.86
CA MET A 77 7.37 12.56 6.76
C MET A 77 8.13 11.29 7.09
N SER A 78 7.47 10.15 6.90
CA SER A 78 8.02 8.83 7.19
C SER A 78 8.33 8.09 5.89
N TYR A 79 9.47 7.42 5.83
CA TYR A 79 9.98 6.75 4.64
C TYR A 79 10.36 5.31 4.96
N LEU A 80 10.11 4.39 4.02
CA LEU A 80 10.35 2.96 4.16
C LEU A 80 10.95 2.39 2.87
N TYR A 81 12.11 1.75 2.98
CA TYR A 81 12.68 0.95 1.90
C TYR A 81 11.97 -0.40 1.80
N THR A 82 11.03 -0.52 0.86
CA THR A 82 10.37 -1.77 0.49
C THR A 82 11.23 -2.63 -0.44
N THR A 83 12.15 -1.99 -1.15
CA THR A 83 13.23 -2.60 -1.95
C THR A 83 14.59 -2.11 -1.44
N GLY A 84 15.65 -2.89 -1.68
CA GLY A 84 16.98 -2.61 -1.19
C GLY A 84 17.79 -3.89 -1.03
N TYR A 85 18.94 -3.80 -0.37
CA TYR A 85 19.76 -4.97 -0.10
C TYR A 85 18.99 -6.00 0.74
N ILE A 86 18.99 -7.26 0.29
CA ILE A 86 18.32 -8.38 0.94
C ILE A 86 19.41 -9.35 1.41
N PRO A 87 19.71 -9.40 2.72
CA PRO A 87 20.75 -10.29 3.26
C PRO A 87 20.56 -11.76 2.87
N GLU A 88 19.31 -12.22 2.82
CA GLU A 88 18.95 -13.59 2.48
C GLU A 88 19.27 -13.95 1.03
N LEU A 89 19.30 -12.96 0.13
CA LEU A 89 19.72 -13.11 -1.27
C LEU A 89 21.18 -12.68 -1.50
N LYS A 90 21.86 -12.20 -0.44
CA LYS A 90 23.20 -11.59 -0.50
C LYS A 90 23.34 -10.51 -1.57
N GLY A 91 22.25 -9.82 -1.91
CA GLY A 91 22.23 -8.90 -3.04
C GLY A 91 20.97 -8.06 -3.14
N TYR A 92 20.88 -7.29 -4.23
CA TYR A 92 19.72 -6.48 -4.59
C TYR A 92 19.37 -6.78 -6.05
N PRO A 93 18.23 -7.45 -6.32
CA PRO A 93 17.94 -8.03 -7.63
C PRO A 93 17.35 -7.03 -8.65
N HIS A 94 17.50 -5.72 -8.46
CA HIS A 94 16.97 -4.71 -9.39
C HIS A 94 18.10 -3.83 -9.95
N GLY A 95 17.95 -3.40 -11.20
CA GLY A 95 18.97 -2.63 -11.93
C GLY A 95 19.00 -1.12 -11.66
N HIS A 96 18.14 -0.60 -10.78
CA HIS A 96 18.05 0.84 -10.48
C HIS A 96 18.23 1.10 -8.98
N VAL A 97 18.81 2.25 -8.63
CA VAL A 97 18.98 2.67 -7.23
C VAL A 97 17.61 2.64 -6.53
N PRO A 98 17.48 1.93 -5.39
CA PRO A 98 16.19 1.81 -4.73
C PRO A 98 15.70 3.18 -4.25
N SER A 99 14.40 3.38 -4.40
CA SER A 99 13.69 4.56 -3.91
C SER A 99 12.85 4.14 -2.70
N PRO A 100 12.86 4.92 -1.59
CA PRO A 100 11.99 4.63 -0.48
C PRO A 100 10.53 4.93 -0.83
N LEU A 101 9.62 4.18 -0.22
CA LEU A 101 8.22 4.51 -0.18
C LEU A 101 8.00 5.56 0.90
N GLN A 102 7.48 6.72 0.51
CA GLN A 102 7.06 7.76 1.43
C GLN A 102 5.62 7.49 1.89
N ILE A 103 5.45 7.48 3.21
CA ILE A 103 4.17 7.54 3.89
C ILE A 103 3.82 9.03 4.03
N ALA A 104 3.06 9.53 3.07
CA ALA A 104 2.76 10.95 2.94
C ALA A 104 1.72 11.41 3.98
N ASP A 105 0.72 10.57 4.23
CA ASP A 105 -0.30 10.75 5.25
C ASP A 105 -0.42 9.47 6.07
N HIS A 106 -0.54 9.63 7.38
CA HIS A 106 -0.86 8.58 8.32
C HIS A 106 -1.90 9.12 9.30
N ILE A 107 -3.16 8.75 9.10
CA ILE A 107 -4.29 9.18 9.92
C ILE A 107 -5.00 7.94 10.44
N GLY A 108 -4.92 7.67 11.73
CA GLY A 108 -5.53 6.46 12.28
C GLY A 108 -5.01 6.08 13.65
N ASP A 109 -5.35 4.86 14.05
CA ASP A 109 -5.11 4.34 15.39
C ASP A 109 -3.79 3.57 15.54
N SER A 110 -3.14 3.20 14.43
CA SER A 110 -1.94 2.35 14.47
C SER A 110 -0.64 3.16 14.58
N SER A 111 0.40 2.53 15.15
CA SER A 111 1.74 3.11 15.15
C SER A 111 2.37 3.07 13.76
N ASP A 112 3.27 4.01 13.48
CA ASP A 112 4.04 4.06 12.23
C ASP A 112 4.83 2.76 11.99
N GLU A 113 5.39 2.17 13.04
CA GLU A 113 6.08 0.87 12.97
C GLU A 113 5.15 -0.25 12.50
N LYS A 114 3.93 -0.31 13.04
CA LYS A 114 2.93 -1.33 12.65
C LYS A 114 2.54 -1.17 11.19
N ILE A 115 2.27 0.06 10.73
CA ILE A 115 1.96 0.35 9.33
C ILE A 115 3.11 -0.05 8.41
N LYS A 116 4.36 0.29 8.74
CA LYS A 116 5.55 -0.11 7.97
C LYS A 116 5.67 -1.62 7.86
N LYS A 117 5.45 -2.35 8.95
CA LYS A 117 5.48 -3.82 8.95
C LYS A 117 4.40 -4.41 8.05
N GLU A 118 3.18 -3.88 8.11
CA GLU A 118 2.06 -4.31 7.25
C GLU A 118 2.32 -4.04 5.77
N ILE A 119 2.86 -2.86 5.43
CA ILE A 119 3.30 -2.53 4.06
C ILE A 119 4.35 -3.54 3.57
N LEU A 120 5.36 -3.84 4.39
CA LEU A 120 6.41 -4.81 4.05
C LEU A 120 5.84 -6.22 3.82
N VAL A 121 4.81 -6.63 4.55
CA VAL A 121 4.11 -7.90 4.29
C VAL A 121 3.36 -7.81 2.96
N LEU A 122 2.58 -6.74 2.72
CA LEU A 122 1.80 -6.60 1.49
C LEU A 122 2.67 -6.52 0.23
N THR A 123 3.92 -6.07 0.31
CA THR A 123 4.85 -6.12 -0.84
C THR A 123 5.29 -7.53 -1.23
N LYS A 124 5.08 -8.52 -0.35
CA LYS A 124 5.37 -9.95 -0.58
C LYS A 124 4.19 -10.75 -1.12
N MET A 125 3.00 -10.16 -1.16
CA MET A 125 1.74 -10.88 -1.41
C MET A 125 1.37 -10.94 -2.90
N ASN A 126 2.33 -10.75 -3.81
CA ASN A 126 2.09 -10.89 -5.24
C ASN A 126 2.26 -12.34 -5.69
N PHE A 127 1.16 -13.10 -5.73
CA PHE A 127 1.18 -14.50 -6.19
C PHE A 127 1.35 -14.67 -7.71
N ASN A 128 1.31 -13.57 -8.48
CA ASN A 128 1.49 -13.59 -9.94
C ASN A 128 2.95 -13.35 -10.36
N SER A 129 3.90 -13.32 -9.40
CA SER A 129 5.32 -13.10 -9.67
C SER A 129 6.20 -13.98 -8.78
N SER A 130 7.36 -14.38 -9.31
CA SER A 130 8.43 -15.05 -8.55
C SER A 130 9.43 -14.05 -7.92
N GLU A 131 9.21 -12.75 -8.09
CA GLU A 131 10.02 -11.70 -7.45
C GLU A 131 9.99 -11.84 -5.93
N PHE A 132 11.13 -11.58 -5.29
CA PHE A 132 11.20 -11.62 -3.83
C PHE A 132 10.19 -10.66 -3.18
N ALA A 133 10.10 -9.41 -3.63
CA ALA A 133 9.16 -8.42 -3.12
C ALA A 133 8.96 -7.33 -4.16
N SER A 134 7.74 -6.79 -4.26
CA SER A 134 7.44 -5.63 -5.12
C SER A 134 7.73 -4.30 -4.40
N THR A 135 7.89 -3.22 -5.17
CA THR A 135 8.09 -1.86 -4.63
C THR A 135 6.86 -1.33 -3.89
N LEU A 136 5.67 -1.54 -4.44
CA LEU A 136 4.39 -1.10 -3.86
C LEU A 136 3.69 -2.28 -3.17
N PRO A 137 2.90 -2.03 -2.11
CA PRO A 137 2.05 -3.05 -1.53
C PRO A 137 1.03 -3.52 -2.56
N ILE A 138 0.66 -4.80 -2.48
CA ILE A 138 -0.11 -5.47 -3.53
C ILE A 138 -1.45 -4.80 -3.85
N ASN A 139 -2.10 -4.23 -2.83
CA ASN A 139 -3.38 -3.55 -3.01
C ASN A 139 -3.30 -2.32 -3.93
N LEU A 140 -2.26 -1.49 -3.80
CA LEU A 140 -2.06 -0.35 -4.70
C LEU A 140 -1.67 -0.80 -6.12
N ARG A 141 -0.81 -1.82 -6.22
CA ARG A 141 -0.42 -2.38 -7.52
C ARG A 141 -1.63 -2.92 -8.27
N PHE A 142 -2.47 -3.71 -7.61
CA PHE A 142 -3.67 -4.28 -8.21
C PHE A 142 -4.73 -3.23 -8.54
N SER A 143 -4.97 -2.25 -7.68
CA SER A 143 -5.89 -1.15 -8.01
C SER A 143 -5.48 -0.42 -9.28
N ARG A 144 -4.17 -0.25 -9.53
CA ARG A 144 -3.67 0.35 -10.77
C ARG A 144 -3.89 -0.55 -11.98
N GLN A 145 -3.53 -1.83 -11.90
CA GLN A 145 -3.72 -2.79 -13.00
C GLN A 145 -5.19 -2.98 -13.37
N VAL A 146 -6.07 -3.13 -12.38
CA VAL A 146 -7.52 -3.19 -12.59
C VAL A 146 -8.01 -1.89 -13.26
N GLY A 147 -7.53 -0.74 -12.79
CA GLY A 147 -7.88 0.56 -13.38
C GLY A 147 -7.43 0.70 -14.84
N GLU A 148 -6.29 0.12 -15.22
CA GLU A 148 -5.83 0.09 -16.61
C GLU A 148 -6.73 -0.79 -17.49
N ILE A 149 -7.11 -1.98 -17.00
CA ILE A 149 -8.03 -2.87 -17.73
C ILE A 149 -9.43 -2.26 -17.88
N LEU A 150 -9.97 -1.66 -16.81
CA LEU A 150 -11.31 -1.06 -16.81
C LEU A 150 -11.44 0.10 -17.80
N ARG A 151 -10.34 0.78 -18.16
CA ARG A 151 -10.36 1.86 -19.17
C ARG A 151 -10.64 1.36 -20.58
N GLU A 152 -10.31 0.10 -20.85
CA GLU A 152 -10.46 -0.51 -22.17
C GLU A 152 -11.83 -1.20 -22.33
N ILE A 153 -12.64 -1.28 -21.27
CA ILE A 153 -13.97 -1.91 -21.33
C ILE A 153 -14.96 -0.93 -21.98
N PRO A 154 -15.74 -1.35 -23.00
CA PRO A 154 -16.78 -0.53 -23.59
C PRO A 154 -17.79 -0.05 -22.56
N THR A 155 -18.29 1.18 -22.71
CA THR A 155 -19.24 1.79 -21.77
C THR A 155 -20.56 1.04 -21.62
N GLU A 156 -20.94 0.24 -22.62
CA GLU A 156 -22.16 -0.57 -22.61
C GLU A 156 -22.00 -1.89 -21.84
N GLN A 157 -20.77 -2.28 -21.53
CA GLN A 157 -20.47 -3.54 -20.86
C GLN A 157 -20.25 -3.31 -19.36
N ALA A 158 -21.04 -4.02 -18.54
CA ALA A 158 -20.82 -4.05 -17.10
C ALA A 158 -19.51 -4.81 -16.79
N PRO A 159 -18.59 -4.24 -15.99
CA PRO A 159 -17.35 -4.91 -15.63
C PRO A 159 -17.60 -6.11 -14.71
N GLU A 160 -16.91 -7.21 -14.98
CA GLU A 160 -17.01 -8.45 -14.18
C GLU A 160 -16.36 -8.28 -12.80
N PRO A 161 -17.06 -8.44 -11.68
CA PRO A 161 -16.53 -8.11 -10.35
C PRO A 161 -15.48 -9.11 -9.83
N LYS A 162 -15.25 -10.24 -10.51
CA LYS A 162 -14.36 -11.30 -10.01
C LYS A 162 -12.91 -11.00 -10.37
N TYR A 163 -12.05 -11.05 -9.36
CA TYR A 163 -10.61 -10.80 -9.45
C TYR A 163 -9.90 -11.54 -10.61
N LYS A 164 -10.28 -12.78 -10.89
CA LYS A 164 -9.68 -13.63 -11.94
C LYS A 164 -9.77 -13.08 -13.38
N TYR A 165 -10.61 -12.06 -13.62
CA TYR A 165 -10.74 -11.44 -14.94
C TYR A 165 -9.76 -10.27 -15.15
N TYR A 166 -8.98 -9.92 -14.14
CA TYR A 166 -8.06 -8.77 -14.17
C TYR A 166 -6.59 -9.15 -13.98
N MET A 167 -6.28 -10.44 -13.84
CA MET A 167 -5.01 -10.95 -13.31
C MET A 167 -4.55 -12.22 -13.99
#